data_AF-A0AAD9SLI6-F1
#
_entry.id   AF-A0AAD9SLI6-F1
#
_cell.length_a   1.000
_cell.length_b   1.000
_cell.length_c   1.000
_cell.angle_alpha   90.00
_cell.angle_beta   90.00
_cell.angle_gamma   90.00
#
_symmetry.space_group_name_H-M   'P 1'
#
loop_
_entity.id
_entity.type
_entity.pdbx_description
1 polymer ?
#
loop_
_entity_poly.entity_id
_entity_poly.type
_entity_poly.pdbx_seq_one_letter_code
_entity_poly.pdbx_strand_id
1 'polypeptide(L)'
;MTVEDPGAPAADNGEFWLFGYGSLIWKPPPHFDRRIPGWVTGYVRRFWQASQDHRGTPEAPGRVVTLIERSFWETLPDPHSSADKVWGVAYRIKAEHVEEVKEYLDIREINGYTIHYTPFSPASDPEKPIRTLVYIGTPDNDQFVGPQDIQALAEHIYRSEGPSGLNRDYLLGLDKALEELSPESGDEHVTDLSKRVRAIISREEESGRGKGKVESPATKNAVSQGSDAAAGALHDFRKVSSVDEQEETEKAV
;
A
#
# COMPACT_ATOMS: atom_id res chain seq x y z
N MET A 1 -3.05 7.23 -21.56
CA MET A 1 -3.15 8.65 -21.97
C MET A 1 -2.59 9.48 -20.81
N THR A 2 -1.72 10.47 -21.08
CA THR A 2 -1.17 11.34 -20.04
C THR A 2 -2.11 12.49 -19.74
N VAL A 3 -2.42 12.73 -18.47
CA VAL A 3 -3.22 13.88 -18.01
C VAL A 3 -2.33 14.79 -17.17
N GLU A 4 -2.42 16.10 -17.37
CA GLU A 4 -1.71 17.09 -16.57
C GLU A 4 -2.67 17.82 -15.63
N ASP A 5 -2.36 17.83 -14.33
CA ASP A 5 -3.01 18.69 -13.36
C ASP A 5 -2.53 20.14 -13.58
N PRO A 6 -3.43 21.12 -13.83
CA PRO A 6 -3.05 22.52 -14.03
C PRO A 6 -2.39 23.18 -12.80
N GLY A 7 -2.44 22.54 -11.63
CA GLY A 7 -1.72 22.96 -10.42
C GLY A 7 -0.29 22.42 -10.29
N ALA A 8 0.15 21.51 -11.17
CA ALA A 8 1.49 20.94 -11.10
C ALA A 8 2.58 21.96 -11.51
N PRO A 9 3.66 22.14 -10.73
CA PRO A 9 4.78 22.97 -11.15
C PRO A 9 5.44 22.40 -12.42
N ALA A 10 6.21 23.22 -13.13
CA ALA A 10 7.01 22.75 -14.27
C ALA A 10 8.01 21.66 -13.82
N ALA A 11 8.48 20.84 -14.76
CA ALA A 11 9.46 19.78 -14.45
C ALA A 11 10.74 20.39 -13.88
N ASP A 12 11.04 20.03 -12.62
CA ASP A 12 12.07 20.70 -11.83
C ASP A 12 13.47 20.35 -12.38
N ASN A 13 14.08 21.27 -13.13
CA ASN A 13 15.33 21.10 -13.87
C ASN A 13 15.43 19.85 -14.78
N GLY A 14 14.29 19.26 -15.17
CA GLY A 14 14.24 18.02 -15.94
C GLY A 14 14.41 16.74 -15.11
N GLU A 15 14.34 16.80 -13.78
CA GLU A 15 14.31 15.62 -12.91
C GLU A 15 13.01 14.81 -13.07
N PHE A 16 13.10 13.49 -13.02
CA PHE A 16 11.94 12.60 -12.95
C PHE A 16 11.66 12.19 -11.51
N TRP A 17 10.45 12.48 -11.05
CA TRP A 17 9.97 12.09 -9.72
C TRP A 17 8.70 11.25 -9.82
N LEU A 18 8.65 10.15 -9.08
CA LEU A 18 7.50 9.24 -8.96
C LEU A 18 6.87 9.35 -7.57
N PHE A 19 5.56 9.59 -7.50
CA PHE A 19 4.81 9.56 -6.23
C PHE A 19 4.19 8.18 -5.98
N GLY A 20 4.57 7.57 -4.87
CA GLY A 20 4.01 6.32 -4.36
C GLY A 20 3.05 6.53 -3.20
N TYR A 21 1.78 6.14 -3.39
CA TYR A 21 0.72 6.19 -2.37
C TYR A 21 0.17 4.81 -1.96
N GLY A 22 0.57 3.75 -2.67
CA GLY A 22 0.20 2.36 -2.37
C GLY A 22 1.42 1.53 -1.96
N SER A 23 1.58 0.35 -2.57
CA SER A 23 2.73 -0.55 -2.37
C SER A 23 4.10 0.11 -2.51
N LEU A 24 4.23 1.15 -3.35
CA LEU A 24 5.46 1.93 -3.52
C LEU A 24 5.97 2.62 -2.23
N ILE A 25 5.15 2.76 -1.18
CA ILE A 25 5.61 3.31 0.10
C ILE A 25 6.60 2.36 0.79
N TRP A 26 6.34 1.04 0.76
CA TRP A 26 7.18 0.01 1.42
C TRP A 26 7.93 -0.93 0.47
N LYS A 27 7.48 -1.08 -0.78
CA LYS A 27 8.18 -1.72 -1.90
C LYS A 27 8.61 -0.65 -2.93
N PRO A 28 9.74 0.05 -2.71
CA PRO A 28 10.20 1.14 -3.58
C PRO A 28 10.45 0.67 -5.02
N PRO A 29 10.47 1.59 -6.02
CA PRO A 29 10.92 1.27 -7.37
C PRO A 29 12.43 0.97 -7.39
N PRO A 30 12.97 0.35 -8.45
CA PRO A 30 14.41 0.30 -8.66
C PRO A 30 14.99 1.70 -8.98
N HIS A 31 16.32 1.82 -8.95
CA HIS A 31 17.11 2.96 -9.46
C HIS A 31 16.82 4.37 -8.90
N PHE A 32 16.05 4.48 -7.83
CA PHE A 32 15.89 5.76 -7.13
C PHE A 32 17.18 6.15 -6.39
N ASP A 33 17.47 7.46 -6.35
CA ASP A 33 18.59 8.01 -5.57
C ASP A 33 18.16 8.99 -4.46
N ARG A 34 16.88 9.40 -4.46
CA ARG A 34 16.24 10.13 -3.36
C ARG A 34 14.87 9.54 -3.05
N ARG A 35 14.53 9.48 -1.76
CA ARG A 35 13.22 9.08 -1.21
C ARG A 35 12.77 10.14 -0.21
N ILE A 36 11.64 10.79 -0.46
CA ILE A 36 11.16 11.93 0.33
C ILE A 36 9.73 11.67 0.80
N PRO A 37 9.44 11.69 2.12
CA PRO A 37 8.07 11.63 2.64
C PRO A 37 7.35 12.97 2.42
N GLY A 38 6.05 12.92 2.19
CA GLY A 38 5.22 14.10 1.92
C GLY A 38 3.83 13.71 1.45
N TRP A 39 3.14 14.62 0.79
CA TRP A 39 1.74 14.40 0.37
C TRP A 39 1.40 15.10 -0.95
N VAL A 40 0.32 14.64 -1.56
CA VAL A 40 -0.43 15.38 -2.60
C VAL A 40 -1.75 15.88 -2.00
N THR A 41 -2.39 16.87 -2.62
CA THR A 41 -3.73 17.38 -2.26
C THR A 41 -4.69 17.23 -3.43
N GLY A 42 -5.99 17.48 -3.23
CA GLY A 42 -6.99 17.35 -4.30
C GLY A 42 -7.42 15.91 -4.62
N TYR A 43 -6.83 14.90 -3.97
CA TYR A 43 -7.20 13.49 -4.09
C TYR A 43 -7.71 12.92 -2.76
N VAL A 44 -8.31 11.73 -2.83
CA VAL A 44 -8.47 10.78 -1.71
C VAL A 44 -7.89 9.42 -2.09
N ARG A 45 -7.48 8.63 -1.11
CA ARG A 45 -7.00 7.24 -1.30
C ARG A 45 -8.07 6.26 -0.87
N ARG A 46 -8.41 5.28 -1.71
CA ARG A 46 -9.44 4.24 -1.41
C ARG A 46 -9.11 2.87 -1.96
N PHE A 47 -9.50 1.81 -1.23
CA PHE A 47 -9.42 0.39 -1.64
C PHE A 47 -10.49 0.02 -2.69
N TRP A 48 -10.64 0.87 -3.70
CA TRP A 48 -11.71 0.80 -4.72
C TRP A 48 -11.20 0.42 -6.11
N GLN A 49 -9.96 -0.06 -6.20
CA GLN A 49 -9.43 -0.72 -7.40
C GLN A 49 -9.43 -2.23 -7.16
N ALA A 50 -9.96 -3.01 -8.10
CA ALA A 50 -9.78 -4.46 -8.13
C ALA A 50 -8.30 -4.81 -8.36
N SER A 51 -7.87 -6.02 -8.01
CA SER A 51 -6.57 -6.55 -8.45
C SER A 51 -6.74 -8.00 -8.86
N GLN A 52 -6.48 -8.27 -10.14
CA GLN A 52 -6.67 -9.56 -10.80
C GLN A 52 -5.36 -10.35 -10.98
N ASP A 53 -4.24 -9.73 -10.61
CA ASP A 53 -2.86 -10.03 -10.99
C ASP A 53 -1.90 -10.13 -9.80
N HIS A 54 -2.14 -9.35 -8.75
CA HIS A 54 -1.26 -9.23 -7.58
C HIS A 54 -1.92 -9.73 -6.30
N ARG A 55 -3.12 -9.21 -5.95
CA ARG A 55 -3.80 -9.46 -4.66
C ARG A 55 -5.13 -10.22 -4.81
N GLY A 56 -5.39 -10.72 -6.00
CA GLY A 56 -6.47 -11.64 -6.35
C GLY A 56 -6.13 -12.39 -7.63
N THR A 57 -7.15 -13.01 -8.23
CA THR A 57 -7.10 -13.58 -9.58
C THR A 57 -8.18 -12.92 -10.48
N PRO A 58 -8.22 -13.19 -11.79
CA PRO A 58 -9.31 -12.69 -12.65
C PRO A 58 -10.71 -13.13 -12.19
N GLU A 59 -10.82 -14.35 -11.65
CA GLU A 59 -12.07 -14.93 -11.14
C GLU A 59 -12.41 -14.48 -9.72
N ALA A 60 -11.40 -14.16 -8.92
CA ALA A 60 -11.51 -13.72 -7.53
C ALA A 60 -10.64 -12.48 -7.27
N PRO A 61 -11.02 -11.31 -7.82
CA PRO A 61 -10.20 -10.10 -7.73
C PRO A 61 -10.10 -9.58 -6.31
N GLY A 62 -8.89 -9.22 -5.88
CA GLY A 62 -8.62 -8.53 -4.62
C GLY A 62 -9.02 -7.07 -4.67
N ARG A 63 -8.53 -6.29 -3.69
CA ARG A 63 -8.74 -4.85 -3.58
C ARG A 63 -7.42 -4.17 -3.23
N VAL A 64 -7.01 -3.21 -4.03
CA VAL A 64 -5.83 -2.36 -3.82
C VAL A 64 -6.23 -0.89 -3.82
N VAL A 65 -5.31 0.00 -3.44
CA VAL A 65 -5.62 1.43 -3.42
C VAL A 65 -5.48 2.07 -4.80
N THR A 66 -6.39 2.97 -5.11
CA THR A 66 -6.23 4.00 -6.13
C THR A 66 -6.37 5.39 -5.51
N LEU A 67 -5.97 6.42 -6.25
CA LEU A 67 -6.35 7.80 -5.98
C LEU A 67 -7.64 8.14 -6.73
N ILE A 68 -8.43 9.03 -6.15
CA ILE A 68 -9.67 9.52 -6.74
C ILE A 68 -9.66 11.04 -6.59
N GLU A 69 -9.97 11.79 -7.64
CA GLU A 69 -10.15 13.24 -7.51
C GLU A 69 -11.20 13.55 -6.45
N ARG A 70 -10.89 14.48 -5.54
CA ARG A 70 -11.76 14.86 -4.42
C ARG A 70 -13.13 15.34 -4.90
N SER A 71 -13.16 16.13 -5.97
CA SER A 71 -14.36 16.65 -6.63
C SER A 71 -15.32 15.53 -7.05
N PHE A 72 -14.80 14.44 -7.62
CA PHE A 72 -15.60 13.28 -8.01
C PHE A 72 -15.98 12.43 -6.79
N TRP A 73 -15.03 12.19 -5.87
CA TRP A 73 -15.28 11.43 -4.65
C TRP A 73 -16.38 12.04 -3.77
N GLU A 74 -16.44 13.38 -3.67
CA GLU A 74 -17.49 14.11 -2.94
C GLU A 74 -18.91 13.91 -3.52
N THR A 75 -19.04 13.35 -4.74
CA THR A 75 -20.33 12.94 -5.32
C THR A 75 -20.77 11.54 -4.92
N LEU A 76 -19.89 10.75 -4.29
CA LEU A 76 -20.09 9.33 -4.00
C LEU A 76 -20.48 9.09 -2.52
N PRO A 77 -21.31 8.06 -2.24
CA PRO A 77 -21.75 7.74 -0.88
C PRO A 77 -20.69 6.97 -0.07
N ASP A 78 -19.57 7.62 0.24
CA ASP A 78 -18.55 7.08 1.13
C ASP A 78 -18.88 7.34 2.61
N PRO A 79 -18.91 6.31 3.49
CA PRO A 79 -19.07 6.52 4.93
C PRO A 79 -17.81 7.07 5.63
N HIS A 80 -16.62 6.98 5.04
CA HIS A 80 -15.39 7.52 5.63
C HIS A 80 -15.17 8.98 5.24
N SER A 81 -14.59 9.78 6.14
CA SER A 81 -14.08 11.10 5.75
C SER A 81 -12.73 10.96 5.01
N SER A 82 -12.16 12.09 4.56
CA SER A 82 -10.77 12.10 4.11
C SER A 82 -10.14 13.44 4.42
N ALA A 83 -8.97 13.41 5.06
CA ALA A 83 -8.09 14.58 5.15
C ALA A 83 -7.74 15.09 3.74
N ASP A 84 -7.35 16.36 3.65
CA ASP A 84 -6.95 16.99 2.39
C ASP A 84 -5.61 16.44 1.83
N LYS A 85 -4.71 16.07 2.74
CA LYS A 85 -3.39 15.50 2.43
C LYS A 85 -3.49 13.99 2.20
N VAL A 86 -3.14 13.51 1.01
CA VAL A 86 -2.86 12.09 0.76
C VAL A 86 -1.36 11.85 0.91
N TRP A 87 -0.96 11.31 2.06
CA TRP A 87 0.44 11.04 2.37
C TRP A 87 1.02 9.85 1.60
N GLY A 88 2.30 9.96 1.25
CA GLY A 88 3.07 8.95 0.55
C GLY A 88 4.53 9.36 0.42
N VAL A 89 5.16 8.96 -0.68
CA VAL A 89 6.60 9.11 -0.89
C VAL A 89 6.91 9.53 -2.33
N ALA A 90 7.71 10.58 -2.50
CA ALA A 90 8.31 10.92 -3.79
C ALA A 90 9.69 10.27 -3.93
N TYR A 91 9.91 9.59 -5.06
CA TYR A 91 11.17 8.96 -5.45
C TYR A 91 11.78 9.69 -6.64
N ARG A 92 13.02 10.16 -6.54
CA ARG A 92 13.75 10.66 -7.72
C ARG A 92 14.40 9.51 -8.43
N ILE A 93 14.10 9.35 -9.71
CA ILE A 93 14.77 8.39 -10.59
C ILE A 93 15.85 9.14 -11.36
N LYS A 94 17.05 8.57 -11.45
CA LYS A 94 18.11 9.14 -12.28
C LYS A 94 17.72 9.12 -13.74
N ALA A 95 18.07 10.17 -14.49
CA ALA A 95 17.76 10.32 -15.91
C ALA A 95 18.13 9.09 -16.76
N GLU A 96 19.26 8.43 -16.45
CA GLU A 96 19.76 7.23 -17.14
C GLU A 96 18.88 5.96 -16.97
N HIS A 97 17.99 5.94 -15.97
CA HIS A 97 17.08 4.81 -15.66
C HIS A 97 15.59 5.14 -15.81
N VAL A 98 15.22 6.34 -16.30
CA VAL A 98 13.81 6.77 -16.33
C VAL A 98 12.94 5.86 -17.20
N GLU A 99 13.41 5.48 -18.38
CA GLU A 99 12.63 4.60 -19.27
C GLU A 99 12.52 3.17 -18.73
N GLU A 100 13.59 2.64 -18.11
CA GLU A 100 13.58 1.33 -17.43
C GLU A 100 12.58 1.30 -16.26
N VAL A 101 12.52 2.37 -15.47
CA VAL A 101 11.56 2.47 -14.36
C VAL A 101 10.12 2.67 -14.87
N LYS A 102 9.91 3.38 -15.99
CA LYS A 102 8.58 3.44 -16.62
C LYS A 102 8.12 2.08 -17.12
N GLU A 103 8.97 1.35 -17.85
CA GLU A 103 8.65 0.01 -18.36
C GLU A 103 8.33 -0.96 -17.22
N TYR A 104 9.11 -0.92 -16.14
CA TYR A 104 8.82 -1.65 -14.89
C TYR A 104 7.44 -1.30 -14.29
N LEU A 105 7.05 -0.02 -14.29
CA LEU A 105 5.77 0.42 -13.75
C LEU A 105 4.59 0.13 -14.69
N ASP A 106 4.78 0.22 -16.01
CA ASP A 106 3.76 -0.10 -17.00
C ASP A 106 3.39 -1.60 -16.96
N ILE A 107 4.35 -2.47 -16.63
CA ILE A 107 4.11 -3.91 -16.34
C ILE A 107 3.35 -4.08 -15.01
N ARG A 108 3.76 -3.35 -13.97
CA ARG A 108 3.22 -3.46 -12.59
C ARG A 108 1.82 -2.86 -12.42
N GLU A 109 1.45 -1.89 -13.26
CA GLU A 109 0.19 -1.14 -13.16
C GLU A 109 -0.71 -1.37 -14.41
N ILE A 110 -0.45 -2.46 -15.15
CA ILE A 110 -1.03 -2.82 -16.47
C ILE A 110 -2.57 -2.84 -16.51
N ASN A 111 -3.23 -3.00 -15.35
CA ASN A 111 -4.66 -3.19 -15.19
C ASN A 111 -5.45 -1.89 -14.97
N GLY A 112 -5.33 -0.96 -15.92
CA GLY A 112 -6.22 0.21 -16.02
C GLY A 112 -5.74 1.48 -15.31
N TYR A 113 -4.49 1.53 -14.83
CA TYR A 113 -3.90 2.77 -14.33
C TYR A 113 -3.51 3.70 -15.48
N THR A 114 -3.75 5.00 -15.30
CA THR A 114 -3.34 6.06 -16.22
C THR A 114 -2.26 6.94 -15.58
N ILE A 115 -1.45 7.60 -16.41
CA ILE A 115 -0.35 8.46 -15.96
C ILE A 115 -0.86 9.89 -15.77
N HIS A 116 -0.72 10.39 -14.56
CA HIS A 116 -1.02 11.78 -14.19
C HIS A 116 0.24 12.47 -13.67
N TYR A 117 0.25 13.80 -13.70
CA TYR A 117 1.25 14.61 -13.02
C TYR A 117 0.59 15.50 -11.97
N THR A 118 1.11 15.50 -10.74
CA THR A 118 0.53 16.21 -9.59
C THR A 118 1.62 16.94 -8.78
N PRO A 119 1.31 18.11 -8.18
CA PRO A 119 2.18 18.74 -7.19
C PRO A 119 2.28 17.88 -5.92
N PHE A 120 3.51 17.52 -5.54
CA PHE A 120 3.81 16.86 -4.28
C PHE A 120 4.50 17.84 -3.32
N SER A 121 3.95 18.04 -2.12
CA SER A 121 4.57 18.83 -1.06
C SER A 121 5.50 17.95 -0.20
N PRO A 122 6.82 18.19 -0.20
CA PRO A 122 7.74 17.53 0.71
C PRO A 122 7.42 17.87 2.16
N ALA A 123 7.36 16.88 3.06
CA ALA A 123 7.10 17.14 4.47
C ALA A 123 8.17 18.03 5.15
N SER A 124 9.39 18.06 4.58
CA SER A 124 10.50 18.89 5.05
C SER A 124 10.46 20.35 4.56
N ASP A 125 9.73 20.64 3.47
CA ASP A 125 9.69 21.97 2.83
C ASP A 125 8.39 22.11 1.99
N PRO A 126 7.21 22.20 2.63
CA PRO A 126 5.92 22.08 1.92
C PRO A 126 5.65 23.19 0.90
N GLU A 127 6.28 24.35 1.08
CA GLU A 127 6.20 25.54 0.21
C GLU A 127 6.96 25.37 -1.13
N LYS A 128 7.72 24.28 -1.29
CA LYS A 128 8.42 23.93 -2.54
C LYS A 128 7.89 22.62 -3.12
N PRO A 129 6.70 22.64 -3.76
CA PRO A 129 6.13 21.46 -4.36
C PRO A 129 6.99 20.96 -5.52
N ILE A 130 7.12 19.63 -5.63
CA ILE A 130 7.84 18.93 -6.69
C ILE A 130 6.81 18.39 -7.70
N ARG A 131 7.09 18.49 -9.00
CA ARG A 131 6.26 17.86 -10.04
C ARG A 131 6.48 16.35 -10.01
N THR A 132 5.46 15.57 -9.64
CA THR A 132 5.56 14.10 -9.56
C THR A 132 4.65 13.42 -10.58
N LEU A 133 5.15 12.34 -11.19
CA LEU A 133 4.34 11.37 -11.91
C LEU A 133 3.61 10.47 -10.90
N VAL A 134 2.34 10.18 -11.16
CA VAL A 134 1.55 9.23 -10.37
C VAL A 134 0.71 8.35 -11.30
N TYR A 135 0.63 7.06 -10.99
CA TYR A 135 -0.26 6.11 -11.66
C TYR A 135 -1.61 6.10 -10.93
N ILE A 136 -2.72 6.34 -11.62
CA ILE A 136 -4.07 6.39 -11.04
C ILE A 136 -5.03 5.47 -11.80
N GLY A 137 -5.65 4.52 -11.10
CA GLY A 137 -6.79 3.76 -11.60
C GLY A 137 -8.03 4.65 -11.55
N THR A 138 -8.35 5.27 -12.68
CA THR A 138 -9.37 6.33 -12.79
C THR A 138 -10.79 5.76 -12.79
N PRO A 139 -11.84 6.51 -12.38
CA PRO A 139 -13.20 5.96 -12.22
C PRO A 139 -13.88 5.41 -13.49
N ASP A 140 -13.30 5.65 -14.66
CA ASP A 140 -13.70 5.12 -15.97
C ASP A 140 -13.06 3.77 -16.31
N ASN A 141 -12.18 3.23 -15.46
CA ASN A 141 -11.54 1.92 -15.66
C ASN A 141 -12.42 0.75 -15.17
N ASP A 142 -12.43 -0.37 -15.89
CA ASP A 142 -13.27 -1.56 -15.60
C ASP A 142 -12.98 -2.23 -14.23
N GLN A 143 -11.83 -1.92 -13.61
CA GLN A 143 -11.45 -2.40 -12.28
C GLN A 143 -11.78 -1.40 -11.16
N PHE A 144 -12.35 -0.23 -11.45
CA PHE A 144 -12.89 0.68 -10.44
C PHE A 144 -14.21 0.12 -9.88
N VAL A 145 -14.17 -0.37 -8.64
CA VAL A 145 -15.35 -0.97 -7.97
C VAL A 145 -16.14 0.02 -7.11
N GLY A 146 -15.61 1.23 -6.89
CA GLY A 146 -16.28 2.30 -6.16
C GLY A 146 -16.59 2.00 -4.68
N PRO A 147 -17.49 2.82 -4.07
CA PRO A 147 -17.92 2.66 -2.69
C PRO A 147 -18.54 1.28 -2.42
N GLN A 148 -18.10 0.66 -1.34
CA GLN A 148 -18.58 -0.64 -0.85
C GLN A 148 -18.89 -0.53 0.64
N ASP A 149 -19.72 -1.43 1.17
CA ASP A 149 -19.83 -1.57 2.62
C ASP A 149 -18.45 -1.92 3.22
N ILE A 150 -18.03 -1.18 4.24
CA ILE A 150 -16.67 -1.26 4.77
C ILE A 150 -16.41 -2.60 5.47
N GLN A 151 -17.45 -3.22 6.05
CA GLN A 151 -17.29 -4.54 6.68
C GLN A 151 -17.17 -5.64 5.62
N ALA A 152 -18.00 -5.60 4.58
CA ALA A 152 -17.89 -6.49 3.43
C ALA A 152 -16.53 -6.34 2.71
N LEU A 153 -16.05 -5.10 2.54
CA LEU A 153 -14.73 -4.80 1.95
C LEU A 153 -13.58 -5.38 2.80
N ALA A 154 -13.63 -5.23 4.13
CA ALA A 154 -12.65 -5.84 5.02
C ALA A 154 -12.67 -7.38 4.96
N GLU A 155 -13.85 -7.99 4.89
CA GLU A 155 -13.99 -9.44 4.73
C GLU A 155 -13.58 -9.97 3.35
N HIS A 156 -13.71 -9.15 2.31
CA HIS A 156 -13.21 -9.43 0.97
C HIS A 156 -11.68 -9.40 0.96
N ILE A 157 -11.07 -8.34 1.51
CA ILE A 157 -9.61 -8.22 1.66
C ILE A 157 -9.03 -9.35 2.53
N TYR A 158 -9.73 -9.76 3.59
CA TYR A 158 -9.29 -10.88 4.43
C TYR A 158 -9.22 -12.22 3.69
N ARG A 159 -10.15 -12.46 2.75
CA ARG A 159 -10.29 -13.72 2.01
C ARG A 159 -9.54 -13.76 0.66
N SER A 160 -9.11 -12.62 0.14
CA SER A 160 -8.49 -12.53 -1.19
C SER A 160 -6.99 -12.83 -1.16
N GLU A 161 -6.52 -13.56 -2.17
CA GLU A 161 -5.13 -13.94 -2.38
C GLU A 161 -4.82 -13.94 -3.89
N GLY A 162 -3.64 -13.48 -4.27
CA GLY A 162 -3.16 -13.51 -5.64
C GLY A 162 -1.67 -13.88 -5.72
N PRO A 163 -1.06 -13.82 -6.93
CA PRO A 163 0.34 -14.17 -7.16
C PRO A 163 1.35 -13.45 -6.25
N SER A 164 1.06 -12.21 -5.81
CA SER A 164 1.90 -11.45 -4.87
C SER A 164 1.54 -11.68 -3.39
N GLY A 165 0.77 -12.73 -3.10
CA GLY A 165 0.34 -13.14 -1.77
C GLY A 165 -1.00 -12.53 -1.32
N LEU A 166 -1.29 -12.69 -0.02
CA LEU A 166 -2.57 -12.32 0.58
C LEU A 166 -2.88 -10.83 0.43
N ASN A 167 -4.16 -10.50 0.21
CA ASN A 167 -4.60 -9.12 0.10
C ASN A 167 -4.55 -8.38 1.44
N ARG A 168 -4.81 -9.07 2.56
CA ARG A 168 -4.65 -8.49 3.91
C ARG A 168 -3.23 -8.02 4.20
N ASP A 169 -2.21 -8.67 3.65
CA ASP A 169 -0.81 -8.30 3.88
C ASP A 169 -0.45 -6.99 3.15
N TYR A 170 -1.10 -6.71 2.01
CA TYR A 170 -1.04 -5.39 1.36
C TYR A 170 -1.66 -4.30 2.24
N LEU A 171 -2.85 -4.56 2.78
CA LEU A 171 -3.55 -3.60 3.64
C LEU A 171 -2.76 -3.28 4.90
N LEU A 172 -2.34 -4.32 5.64
CA LEU A 172 -1.59 -4.17 6.89
C LEU A 172 -0.17 -3.62 6.65
N GLY A 173 0.42 -3.91 5.49
CA GLY A 173 1.67 -3.30 5.03
C GLY A 173 1.53 -1.80 4.76
N LEU A 174 0.46 -1.39 4.07
CA LEU A 174 0.16 0.03 3.83
C LEU A 174 -0.12 0.80 5.12
N ASP A 175 -0.95 0.23 6.01
CA ASP A 175 -1.30 0.79 7.32
C ASP A 175 -0.05 1.10 8.14
N LYS A 176 0.80 0.09 8.35
CA LYS A 176 2.08 0.23 9.05
C LYS A 176 3.00 1.23 8.35
N ALA A 177 3.13 1.18 7.03
CA ALA A 177 4.03 2.06 6.29
C ALA A 177 3.57 3.53 6.35
N LEU A 178 2.26 3.79 6.45
CA LEU A 178 1.70 5.12 6.70
C LEU A 178 1.95 5.58 8.14
N GLU A 179 1.84 4.71 9.15
CA GLU A 179 2.22 5.05 10.53
C GLU A 179 3.72 5.39 10.66
N GLU A 180 4.59 4.72 9.92
CA GLU A 180 6.05 4.92 9.95
C GLU A 180 6.54 6.16 9.15
N LEU A 181 5.72 6.78 8.29
CA LEU A 181 6.11 7.94 7.48
C LEU A 181 6.13 9.26 8.29
N SER A 182 5.15 9.47 9.16
CA SER A 182 4.89 10.71 9.90
C SER A 182 3.78 10.50 10.94
N PRO A 183 3.80 11.20 12.09
CA PRO A 183 2.66 11.23 13.01
C PRO A 183 1.35 11.73 12.38
N GLU A 184 1.44 12.47 11.26
CA GLU A 184 0.29 13.00 10.50
C GLU A 184 -0.14 12.14 9.30
N SER A 185 0.58 11.07 8.94
CA SER A 185 0.33 10.31 7.70
C SER A 185 -0.67 9.16 7.81
N GLY A 186 -1.32 8.99 8.97
CA GLY A 186 -2.44 8.07 9.12
C GLY A 186 -3.61 8.40 8.18
N ASP A 187 -4.26 7.37 7.67
CA ASP A 187 -5.37 7.46 6.70
C ASP A 187 -6.58 6.73 7.28
N GLU A 188 -7.71 7.43 7.47
CA GLU A 188 -8.90 6.91 8.18
C GLU A 188 -9.39 5.60 7.55
N HIS A 189 -9.47 5.56 6.22
CA HIS A 189 -10.00 4.43 5.46
C HIS A 189 -9.08 3.20 5.58
N VAL A 190 -7.76 3.40 5.45
CA VAL A 190 -6.76 2.34 5.64
C VAL A 190 -6.79 1.82 7.08
N THR A 191 -6.90 2.74 8.05
CA THR A 191 -6.88 2.43 9.49
C THR A 191 -8.11 1.61 9.90
N ASP A 192 -9.31 1.98 9.47
CA ASP A 192 -10.54 1.27 9.82
C ASP A 192 -10.61 -0.11 9.16
N LEU A 193 -10.26 -0.23 7.88
CA LEU A 193 -10.14 -1.53 7.21
C LEU A 193 -9.13 -2.43 7.94
N SER A 194 -7.97 -1.89 8.33
CA SER A 194 -6.93 -2.66 9.03
C SER A 194 -7.39 -3.11 10.42
N LYS A 195 -8.13 -2.28 11.16
CA LYS A 195 -8.77 -2.67 12.43
C LYS A 195 -9.78 -3.81 12.23
N ARG A 196 -10.64 -3.74 11.21
CA ARG A 196 -11.62 -4.78 10.89
C ARG A 196 -10.96 -6.09 10.49
N VAL A 197 -9.92 -6.05 9.64
CA VAL A 197 -9.16 -7.22 9.21
C VAL A 197 -8.41 -7.86 10.38
N ARG A 198 -7.77 -7.08 11.26
CA ARG A 198 -7.20 -7.59 12.53
C ARG A 198 -8.27 -8.26 13.40
N ALA A 199 -9.47 -7.68 13.51
CA ALA A 199 -10.56 -8.27 14.27
C ALA A 199 -11.11 -9.57 13.64
N ILE A 200 -11.07 -9.73 12.31
CA ILE A 200 -11.39 -11.00 11.64
C ILE A 200 -10.32 -12.05 11.97
N ILE A 201 -9.03 -11.71 11.84
CA ILE A 201 -7.90 -12.60 12.19
C ILE A 201 -8.06 -13.15 13.61
N SER A 202 -8.30 -12.30 14.61
CA SER A 202 -8.45 -12.74 16.01
C SER A 202 -9.61 -13.73 16.21
N ARG A 203 -10.77 -13.48 15.58
CA ARG A 203 -11.94 -14.38 15.68
C ARG A 203 -11.68 -15.75 15.04
N GLU A 204 -10.95 -15.79 13.93
CA GLU A 204 -10.59 -17.04 13.25
C GLU A 204 -9.53 -17.82 14.05
N GLU A 205 -8.55 -17.15 14.68
CA GLU A 205 -7.59 -17.79 15.58
C GLU A 205 -8.27 -18.40 16.82
N GLU A 206 -9.21 -17.69 17.44
CA GLU A 206 -10.00 -18.17 18.58
C GLU A 206 -10.86 -19.39 18.18
N SER A 207 -11.52 -19.31 17.02
CA SER A 207 -12.34 -20.39 16.46
C SER A 207 -11.52 -21.63 16.07
N GLY A 208 -10.30 -21.43 15.57
CA GLY A 208 -9.34 -22.49 15.27
C GLY A 208 -8.82 -23.19 16.54
N ARG A 209 -8.45 -22.43 17.57
CA ARG A 209 -8.03 -22.96 18.88
C ARG A 209 -9.12 -23.81 19.54
N GLY A 210 -10.40 -23.45 19.37
CA GLY A 210 -11.54 -24.21 19.88
C GLY A 210 -11.67 -25.64 19.33
N LYS A 211 -11.15 -25.93 18.13
CA LYS A 211 -11.21 -27.27 17.51
C LYS A 211 -10.04 -28.20 17.89
N GLY A 212 -9.02 -27.68 18.60
CA GLY A 212 -7.80 -28.43 18.92
C GLY A 212 -7.82 -29.25 20.21
N LYS A 213 -8.85 -29.12 21.07
CA LYS A 213 -8.95 -29.83 22.36
C LYS A 213 -9.81 -31.10 22.28
N VAL A 214 -9.21 -32.18 21.77
CA VAL A 214 -9.61 -33.55 22.15
C VAL A 214 -8.66 -34.01 23.25
N GLU A 215 -9.09 -33.90 24.50
CA GLU A 215 -8.26 -34.25 25.66
C GLU A 215 -8.09 -35.78 25.77
N SER A 216 -6.85 -36.25 25.67
CA SER A 216 -6.46 -37.59 26.13
C SER A 216 -5.89 -37.48 27.56
N PRO A 217 -6.24 -38.40 28.49
CA PRO A 217 -5.95 -38.22 29.91
C PRO A 217 -4.56 -38.70 30.35
N ALA A 218 -4.05 -38.07 31.42
CA ALA A 218 -2.82 -38.40 32.17
C ALA A 218 -1.49 -38.12 31.42
N THR A 219 -0.39 -37.72 32.08
CA THR A 219 0.02 -38.08 33.45
C THR A 219 0.73 -36.92 34.18
N LYS A 220 0.63 -36.91 35.51
CA LYS A 220 1.30 -35.95 36.42
C LYS A 220 2.82 -36.16 36.43
N ASN A 221 3.59 -35.07 36.51
CA ASN A 221 4.79 -34.93 37.34
C ASN A 221 5.24 -33.46 37.39
N ALA A 222 5.71 -32.99 38.55
CA ALA A 222 6.10 -31.59 38.76
C ALA A 222 7.32 -31.45 39.70
N VAL A 223 8.47 -31.04 39.15
CA VAL A 223 9.77 -30.69 39.76
C VAL A 223 10.54 -29.88 38.68
N SER A 224 11.20 -28.73 38.86
CA SER A 224 11.38 -27.80 40.00
C SER A 224 11.56 -26.34 39.50
N GLN A 225 12.32 -25.51 40.24
CA GLN A 225 12.57 -24.06 40.05
C GLN A 225 13.85 -23.72 39.24
N GLY A 226 13.98 -22.43 38.86
CA GLY A 226 15.21 -21.73 38.47
C GLY A 226 15.07 -20.96 37.14
N SER A 227 15.51 -19.73 36.90
CA SER A 227 15.96 -18.55 37.68
C SER A 227 16.67 -17.61 36.67
N ASP A 228 16.36 -16.31 36.71
CA ASP A 228 17.19 -15.15 36.31
C ASP A 228 17.51 -14.75 34.83
N ALA A 229 17.54 -13.41 34.70
CA ALA A 229 18.43 -12.55 33.90
C ALA A 229 18.26 -12.33 32.37
N ALA A 230 17.55 -11.22 32.06
CA ALA A 230 18.03 -10.05 31.30
C ALA A 230 18.99 -10.18 30.09
N ALA A 231 18.46 -9.84 28.90
CA ALA A 231 19.06 -8.99 27.86
C ALA A 231 17.94 -8.57 26.88
N GLY A 232 17.89 -7.40 26.24
CA GLY A 232 18.96 -6.41 26.03
C GLY A 232 19.51 -6.48 24.60
N ALA A 233 18.68 -6.26 23.58
CA ALA A 233 19.08 -6.34 22.17
C ALA A 233 18.53 -5.16 21.35
N LEU A 234 19.43 -4.32 20.82
CA LEU A 234 19.12 -3.40 19.73
C LEU A 234 18.94 -4.21 18.44
N HIS A 235 17.94 -3.89 17.63
CA HIS A 235 17.85 -4.39 16.27
C HIS A 235 18.54 -3.44 15.29
N ASP A 236 19.72 -3.85 14.84
CA ASP A 236 20.47 -3.20 13.77
C ASP A 236 19.83 -3.53 12.40
N PHE A 237 19.54 -2.50 11.60
CA PHE A 237 18.91 -2.67 10.29
C PHE A 237 19.95 -3.10 9.25
N ARG A 238 20.13 -4.41 9.14
CA ARG A 238 21.00 -5.02 8.12
C ARG A 238 20.47 -4.71 6.72
N LYS A 239 21.19 -3.89 5.94
CA LYS A 239 20.97 -3.74 4.50
C LYS A 239 21.04 -5.12 3.84
N VAL A 240 19.91 -5.58 3.31
CA VAL A 240 19.88 -6.69 2.33
C VAL A 240 19.99 -6.06 0.94
N SER A 241 20.92 -6.56 0.13
CA SER A 241 21.14 -6.11 -1.25
C SER A 241 20.04 -6.63 -2.17
N SER A 242 19.55 -5.78 -3.08
CA SER A 242 18.39 -6.02 -3.96
C SER A 242 18.68 -6.98 -5.13
N VAL A 243 19.17 -8.19 -4.84
CA VAL A 243 19.56 -9.17 -5.87
C VAL A 243 18.56 -10.35 -5.95
N ASP A 244 17.85 -10.65 -4.87
CA ASP A 244 17.02 -11.86 -4.77
C ASP A 244 15.57 -11.70 -5.29
N GLU A 245 15.16 -10.53 -5.81
CA GLU A 245 13.78 -10.27 -6.30
C GLU A 245 13.66 -10.15 -7.83
N GLN A 246 14.74 -10.39 -8.61
CA GLN A 246 14.64 -10.47 -10.08
C GLN A 246 13.91 -11.73 -10.59
N GLU A 247 13.67 -12.74 -9.73
CA GLU A 247 12.92 -13.95 -10.11
C GLU A 247 11.38 -13.77 -10.11
N GLU A 248 10.81 -12.70 -9.54
CA GLU A 248 9.35 -12.50 -9.54
C GLU A 248 8.79 -12.01 -10.90
N THR A 249 9.64 -11.48 -11.80
CA THR A 249 9.20 -11.00 -13.14
C THR A 249 9.21 -12.07 -14.24
N GLU A 250 9.88 -13.22 -14.06
CA GLU A 250 10.02 -14.23 -15.13
C GLU A 250 8.93 -15.33 -15.15
N LYS A 251 7.98 -15.34 -14.21
CA LYS A 251 6.92 -16.39 -14.13
C LYS A 251 5.61 -16.05 -14.83
N ALA A 252 5.60 -15.03 -15.69
CA ALA A 252 4.45 -14.61 -16.48
C ALA A 252 4.74 -14.61 -18.00
N VAL A 253 5.24 -15.75 -18.51
CA VAL A 253 5.37 -16.06 -19.95
C VAL A 253 4.93 -17.51 -20.22
#